data_AF-A0A9X0AW71-F1
#
_entry.id   AF-A0A9X0AW71-F1
#
_cell.length_a   1.000
_cell.length_b   1.000
_cell.length_c   1.000
_cell.angle_alpha   90.00
_cell.angle_beta   90.00
_cell.angle_gamma   90.00
#
_symmetry.space_group_name_H-M   'P 1'
#
loop_
_entity.id
_entity.type
_entity.pdbx_description
1 polymer ?
#
loop_
_entity_poly.entity_id
_entity_poly.type
_entity_poly.pdbx_seq_one_letter_code
_entity_poly.pdbx_strand_id
1 'polypeptide(L)'
;MCIVLATTAHPSYALIILDNRDEFILRPTSKPHWWSSHHQEILSSRDLQRAEQGTWLGITKTGNFAVLTNYRETDTHDKDHPVQGTRSRGGMVTAWLTADNDESTQQFVHRLLDGDGVKGVGGFSLVCGKLRKERSSDHQMEPLAIISNRSGTPDQVPWVAARRGEVYGLSNTSYDDPITWPKIKSGKEKVLDVVEEVVRNGLGEEELVEKLYAVLDIDTLPKQDDSQDFEEYIYQLRKSIFIPTIGHATPPSEIPNADEIAAAVRKASSPREDSGVEVNEEQIKVKEEQRPTPENNNIISGVYGTQRQTIILVDWEGHVTFIERSLFDEEGNPIERGQADMRFEFNIEGWNGESKGNEVYPHAVL
;
A
#
# COMPACT_ATOMS: atom_id res chain seq x y z
N MET A 1 -9.33 1.93 3.62
CA MET A 1 -9.26 1.20 2.35
C MET A 1 -8.36 1.98 1.40
N CYS A 2 -7.07 1.67 1.27
CA CYS A 2 -6.16 2.49 0.46
C CYS A 2 -6.60 2.76 -0.99
N ILE A 3 -6.09 3.83 -1.58
CA ILE A 3 -6.24 4.16 -3.00
C ILE A 3 -4.93 4.69 -3.55
N VAL A 4 -4.58 4.23 -4.75
CA VAL A 4 -3.46 4.72 -5.55
C VAL A 4 -4.02 5.27 -6.85
N LEU A 5 -3.59 6.45 -7.26
CA LEU A 5 -3.83 7.03 -8.57
C LEU A 5 -2.47 7.28 -9.23
N ALA A 6 -2.37 6.99 -10.52
CA ALA A 6 -1.17 7.24 -11.31
C ALA A 6 -1.55 7.92 -12.62
N THR A 7 -0.78 8.90 -13.07
CA THR A 7 -1.04 9.57 -14.36
C THR A 7 0.23 9.84 -15.15
N THR A 8 0.13 9.68 -16.47
CA THR A 8 1.13 10.04 -17.48
C THR A 8 0.66 11.20 -18.36
N ALA A 9 -0.38 11.92 -17.91
CA ALA A 9 -1.05 12.95 -18.71
C ALA A 9 -0.36 14.31 -18.67
N HIS A 10 0.44 14.60 -17.64
CA HIS A 10 1.13 15.89 -17.55
C HIS A 10 2.25 15.99 -18.61
N PRO A 11 2.42 17.13 -19.30
CA PRO A 11 3.44 17.31 -20.31
C PRO A 11 4.87 17.20 -19.75
N SER A 12 5.11 17.81 -18.59
CA SER A 12 6.45 17.88 -17.95
C SER A 12 6.81 16.70 -17.06
N TYR A 13 5.83 15.88 -16.65
CA TYR A 13 6.09 14.73 -15.76
C TYR A 13 5.87 13.44 -16.52
N ALA A 14 6.86 12.54 -16.47
CA ALA A 14 6.75 11.19 -17.01
C ALA A 14 5.73 10.36 -16.22
N LEU A 15 5.71 10.55 -14.89
CA LEU A 15 4.80 9.86 -13.99
C LEU A 15 4.45 10.74 -12.78
N ILE A 16 3.17 10.77 -12.41
CA ILE A 16 2.68 11.34 -11.15
C ILE A 16 1.94 10.23 -10.41
N ILE A 17 2.28 10.02 -9.14
CA ILE A 17 1.62 9.07 -8.23
C ILE A 17 0.98 9.83 -7.08
N LEU A 18 -0.22 9.39 -6.68
CA LEU A 18 -0.93 9.83 -5.49
C LEU A 18 -1.36 8.57 -4.71
N ASP A 19 -1.14 8.54 -3.41
CA ASP A 19 -1.50 7.43 -2.53
C ASP A 19 -2.14 7.93 -1.23
N ASN A 20 -3.25 7.31 -0.82
CA ASN A 20 -3.77 7.40 0.54
C ASN A 20 -3.58 6.04 1.21
N ARG A 21 -2.80 6.03 2.29
CA ARG A 21 -2.77 4.91 3.22
C ARG A 21 -3.85 5.09 4.27
N ASP A 22 -4.89 4.30 4.15
CA ASP A 22 -5.93 4.20 5.16
C ASP A 22 -5.65 3.03 6.11
N GLU A 23 -5.58 3.33 7.39
CA GLU A 23 -5.25 2.36 8.42
C GLU A 23 -5.75 2.83 9.79
N PHE A 24 -5.69 1.95 10.79
CA PHE A 24 -5.77 2.36 12.19
C PHE A 24 -4.73 3.45 12.49
N ILE A 25 -5.21 4.56 13.06
CA ILE A 25 -4.40 5.77 13.29
C ILE A 25 -3.19 5.48 14.17
N LEU A 26 -3.38 4.66 15.20
CA LEU A 26 -2.32 4.25 16.14
C LEU A 26 -1.48 3.06 15.65
N ARG A 27 -1.66 2.57 14.41
CA ARG A 27 -0.72 1.59 13.86
C ARG A 27 0.63 2.28 13.63
N PRO A 28 1.69 1.89 14.35
CA PRO A 28 2.93 2.63 14.33
C PRO A 28 3.61 2.52 12.96
N THR A 29 4.03 3.67 12.43
CA THR A 29 4.77 3.78 11.17
C THR A 29 5.94 4.73 11.35
N SER A 30 7.07 4.47 10.70
CA SER A 30 8.12 5.48 10.60
C SER A 30 7.65 6.64 9.70
N LYS A 31 8.25 7.81 9.87
CA LYS A 31 8.29 8.83 8.81
C LYS A 31 9.08 8.31 7.59
N PRO A 32 8.89 8.88 6.40
CA PRO A 32 9.69 8.53 5.24
C PRO A 32 11.16 8.87 5.50
N HIS A 33 12.04 7.94 5.18
CA HIS A 33 13.49 8.13 5.28
C HIS A 33 14.20 7.20 4.30
N TRP A 34 15.46 7.51 4.03
CA TRP A 34 16.35 6.60 3.32
C TRP A 34 16.81 5.49 4.25
N TRP A 35 16.64 4.25 3.83
CA TRP A 35 17.19 3.07 4.51
C TRP A 35 17.84 2.13 3.49
N SER A 36 18.90 1.45 3.94
CA SER A 36 19.72 0.60 3.08
C SER A 36 19.37 -0.87 3.27
N SER A 37 19.27 -1.61 2.16
CA SER A 37 19.12 -3.06 2.18
C SER A 37 19.58 -3.66 0.86
N HIS A 38 20.30 -4.78 0.90
CA HIS A 38 20.74 -5.50 -0.31
C HIS A 38 21.34 -4.60 -1.42
N HIS A 39 22.23 -3.68 -1.03
CA HIS A 39 22.87 -2.69 -1.92
C HIS A 39 21.94 -1.66 -2.58
N GLN A 40 20.70 -1.56 -2.12
CA GLN A 40 19.74 -0.53 -2.49
C GLN A 40 19.64 0.53 -1.40
N GLU A 41 19.49 1.78 -1.84
CA GLU A 41 19.04 2.90 -1.01
C GLU A 41 17.56 3.12 -1.31
N ILE A 42 16.71 2.92 -0.30
CA ILE A 42 15.24 2.90 -0.44
C ILE A 42 14.64 4.07 0.32
N LEU A 43 13.85 4.90 -0.35
CA LEU A 43 13.04 5.93 0.27
C LEU A 43 11.62 5.38 0.49
N SER A 44 11.25 5.19 1.74
CA SER A 44 9.90 4.83 2.12
C SER A 44 9.61 5.11 3.59
N SER A 45 8.33 5.17 3.93
CA SER A 45 7.86 4.92 5.30
C SER A 45 7.84 3.41 5.56
N ARG A 46 7.89 3.00 6.84
CA ARG A 46 7.91 1.59 7.25
C ARG A 46 6.78 1.32 8.24
N ASP A 47 6.13 0.16 8.09
CA ASP A 47 5.21 -0.37 9.09
C ASP A 47 6.01 -0.89 10.27
N LEU A 48 5.84 -0.32 11.46
CA LEU A 48 6.61 -0.71 12.66
C LEU A 48 5.87 -1.74 13.52
N GLN A 49 4.63 -2.10 13.15
CA GLN A 49 3.81 -3.03 13.92
C GLN A 49 4.32 -4.48 13.81
N ARG A 50 4.87 -4.84 12.65
CA ARG A 50 5.38 -6.19 12.38
C ARG A 50 6.89 -6.23 12.48
N ALA A 51 7.44 -7.34 12.97
CA ALA A 51 8.88 -7.55 13.11
C ALA A 51 9.65 -7.43 11.77
N GLU A 52 9.03 -7.83 10.66
CA GLU A 52 9.60 -7.70 9.31
C GLU A 52 9.73 -6.24 8.82
N GLN A 53 8.98 -5.32 9.44
CA GLN A 53 8.95 -3.90 9.14
C GLN A 53 8.82 -3.57 7.64
N GLY A 54 7.83 -4.15 6.96
CA GLY A 54 7.57 -3.93 5.54
C GLY A 54 7.14 -2.51 5.20
N THR A 55 6.85 -2.25 3.93
CA THR A 55 6.35 -0.96 3.45
C THR A 55 5.17 -1.14 2.48
N TRP A 56 4.36 -0.11 2.28
CA TRP A 56 3.26 -0.10 1.32
C TRP A 56 3.60 0.65 0.03
N LEU A 57 4.59 1.54 0.07
CA LEU A 57 4.99 2.40 -1.04
C LEU A 57 6.47 2.77 -0.87
N GLY A 58 7.27 2.67 -1.92
CA GLY A 58 8.65 3.14 -1.90
C GLY A 58 9.28 3.27 -3.28
N ILE A 59 10.45 3.92 -3.29
CA ILE A 59 11.27 4.12 -4.48
C ILE A 59 12.76 4.02 -4.12
N THR A 60 13.56 3.34 -4.94
CA THR A 60 15.02 3.32 -4.77
C THR A 60 15.70 4.47 -5.52
N LYS A 61 16.95 4.79 -5.15
CA LYS A 61 17.80 5.67 -5.98
C LYS A 61 17.97 5.17 -7.40
N THR A 62 17.96 3.85 -7.59
CA THR A 62 18.04 3.19 -8.89
C THR A 62 16.68 3.05 -9.57
N GLY A 63 15.60 3.63 -9.02
CA GLY A 63 14.30 3.71 -9.67
C GLY A 63 13.42 2.48 -9.56
N ASN A 64 13.72 1.49 -8.72
CA ASN A 64 12.73 0.45 -8.39
C ASN A 64 11.61 1.13 -7.60
N PHE A 65 10.43 1.23 -8.21
CA PHE A 65 9.22 1.77 -7.61
C PHE A 65 8.24 0.64 -7.31
N ALA A 66 7.59 0.71 -6.14
CA ALA A 66 6.46 -0.16 -5.83
C ALA A 66 5.45 0.53 -4.93
N VAL A 67 4.18 0.20 -5.13
CA VAL A 67 3.06 0.58 -4.26
C VAL A 67 1.99 -0.51 -4.22
N LEU A 68 1.38 -0.74 -3.06
CA LEU A 68 0.43 -1.83 -2.84
C LEU A 68 -0.90 -1.35 -2.26
N THR A 69 -1.98 -1.96 -2.73
CA THR A 69 -3.32 -1.88 -2.13
C THR A 69 -3.78 -3.29 -1.69
N ASN A 70 -4.24 -3.41 -0.44
CA ASN A 70 -4.73 -4.69 0.10
C ASN A 70 -6.10 -5.03 -0.49
N TYR A 71 -6.44 -6.29 -0.74
CA TYR A 71 -7.83 -6.63 -1.08
C TYR A 71 -8.73 -6.54 0.14
N ARG A 72 -9.99 -6.19 -0.11
CA ARG A 72 -11.04 -6.43 0.87
C ARG A 72 -11.53 -7.86 0.70
N GLU A 73 -11.09 -8.74 1.56
CA GLU A 73 -11.62 -10.10 1.68
C GLU A 73 -12.75 -10.06 2.73
N THR A 74 -13.97 -10.36 2.30
CA THR A 74 -15.17 -10.35 3.16
C THR A 74 -15.48 -11.71 3.79
N ASP A 75 -14.87 -12.79 3.27
CA ASP A 75 -15.00 -14.12 3.84
C ASP A 75 -13.82 -14.39 4.78
N THR A 76 -14.07 -14.30 6.08
CA THR A 76 -13.08 -14.59 7.13
C THR A 76 -12.86 -16.09 7.34
N HIS A 77 -13.65 -16.95 6.70
CA HIS A 77 -13.61 -18.40 6.82
C HIS A 77 -13.06 -19.12 5.58
N ASP A 78 -12.69 -18.37 4.54
CA ASP A 78 -12.00 -18.92 3.38
C ASP A 78 -10.58 -19.38 3.78
N LYS A 79 -10.43 -20.68 4.00
CA LYS A 79 -9.14 -21.31 4.35
C LYS A 79 -8.13 -21.25 3.21
N ASP A 80 -8.60 -21.12 1.98
CA ASP A 80 -7.75 -21.01 0.79
C ASP A 80 -7.28 -19.55 0.59
N HIS A 81 -8.02 -18.57 1.13
CA HIS A 81 -7.73 -17.14 1.04
C HIS A 81 -7.86 -16.40 2.40
N PRO A 82 -6.95 -16.65 3.37
CA PRO A 82 -7.05 -16.03 4.69
C PRO A 82 -6.79 -14.51 4.63
N VAL A 83 -7.68 -13.75 5.28
CA VAL A 83 -7.62 -12.27 5.44
C VAL A 83 -6.29 -11.80 6.05
N GLN A 84 -5.68 -12.64 6.89
CA GLN A 84 -4.34 -12.47 7.43
C GLN A 84 -3.44 -13.63 7.00
N GLY A 85 -2.62 -13.37 5.99
CA GLY A 85 -1.53 -14.26 5.61
C GLY A 85 -0.43 -14.35 6.68
N THR A 86 0.28 -15.47 6.72
CA THR A 86 1.48 -15.68 7.55
C THR A 86 2.63 -14.75 7.19
N ARG A 87 2.63 -14.21 5.97
CA ARG A 87 3.57 -13.18 5.48
C ARG A 87 2.85 -11.85 5.26
N SER A 88 3.50 -10.71 5.51
CA SER A 88 2.86 -9.43 5.19
C SER A 88 2.82 -9.15 3.70
N ARG A 89 1.78 -8.43 3.30
CA ARG A 89 1.68 -7.78 1.98
C ARG A 89 2.80 -6.75 1.80
N GLY A 90 3.17 -6.02 2.86
CA GLY A 90 4.27 -5.06 2.81
C GLY A 90 5.63 -5.70 2.50
N GLY A 91 5.80 -6.98 2.83
CA GLY A 91 6.97 -7.77 2.42
C GLY A 91 7.09 -7.95 0.91
N MET A 92 5.98 -7.90 0.15
CA MET A 92 6.01 -7.98 -1.32
C MET A 92 6.58 -6.70 -1.95
N VAL A 93 6.20 -5.55 -1.40
CA VAL A 93 6.76 -4.24 -1.78
C VAL A 93 8.25 -4.23 -1.47
N THR A 94 8.62 -4.61 -0.24
CA THR A 94 10.02 -4.69 0.18
C THR A 94 10.83 -5.64 -0.73
N ALA A 95 10.28 -6.79 -1.11
CA ALA A 95 10.98 -7.75 -1.97
C ALA A 95 11.36 -7.19 -3.35
N TRP A 96 10.57 -6.28 -3.93
CA TRP A 96 10.93 -5.57 -5.16
C TRP A 96 11.93 -4.45 -4.90
N LEU A 97 11.70 -3.66 -3.84
CA LEU A 97 12.59 -2.55 -3.49
C LEU A 97 14.00 -3.01 -3.12
N THR A 98 14.15 -4.25 -2.66
CA THR A 98 15.45 -4.88 -2.37
C THR A 98 15.93 -5.84 -3.46
N ALA A 99 15.25 -5.89 -4.61
CA ALA A 99 15.67 -6.70 -5.75
C ALA A 99 17.02 -6.21 -6.30
N ASP A 100 17.77 -7.12 -6.91
CA ASP A 100 19.04 -6.78 -7.56
C ASP A 100 18.83 -5.74 -8.66
N ASN A 101 19.79 -4.82 -8.80
CA ASN A 101 19.72 -3.74 -9.79
C ASN A 101 19.59 -4.24 -11.24
N ASP A 102 20.07 -5.44 -11.53
CA ASP A 102 20.02 -6.05 -12.86
C ASP A 102 18.74 -6.86 -13.09
N GLU A 103 17.94 -7.12 -12.05
CA GLU A 103 16.66 -7.79 -12.22
C GLU A 103 15.67 -6.85 -12.91
N SER A 104 15.14 -7.30 -14.05
CA SER A 104 14.07 -6.60 -14.77
C SER A 104 12.73 -6.80 -14.07
N THR A 105 11.78 -5.88 -14.30
CA THR A 105 10.42 -6.01 -13.76
C THR A 105 9.75 -7.30 -14.21
N GLN A 106 9.97 -7.74 -15.45
CA GLN A 106 9.41 -9.00 -15.95
C GLN A 106 10.02 -10.22 -15.25
N GLN A 107 11.33 -10.25 -15.03
CA GLN A 107 11.97 -11.33 -14.25
C GLN A 107 11.42 -11.40 -12.83
N PHE A 108 11.21 -10.25 -12.19
CA PHE A 108 10.60 -10.19 -10.86
C PHE A 108 9.16 -10.71 -10.87
N VAL A 109 8.33 -10.31 -11.83
CA VAL A 109 6.95 -10.79 -11.99
C VAL A 109 6.92 -12.31 -12.07
N HIS A 110 7.76 -12.91 -12.94
CA HIS A 110 7.88 -14.37 -13.05
C HIS A 110 8.35 -15.00 -11.74
N ARG A 111 9.42 -14.50 -11.13
CA ARG A 111 9.95 -15.03 -9.86
C ARG A 111 8.92 -15.00 -8.73
N LEU A 112 8.12 -13.93 -8.67
CA LEU A 112 7.12 -13.75 -7.61
C LEU A 112 5.90 -14.67 -7.79
N LEU A 113 5.45 -14.90 -9.03
CA LEU A 113 4.24 -15.66 -9.36
C LEU A 113 4.49 -17.14 -9.65
N ASP A 114 5.61 -17.52 -10.27
CA ASP A 114 5.94 -18.93 -10.58
C ASP A 114 6.44 -19.70 -9.34
N GLY A 115 6.91 -18.99 -8.31
CA GLY A 115 7.38 -19.58 -7.06
C GLY A 115 6.33 -19.60 -5.94
N ASP A 116 6.78 -19.94 -4.72
CA ASP A 116 5.97 -19.79 -3.49
C ASP A 116 5.94 -18.33 -2.99
N GLY A 117 6.30 -17.37 -3.85
CA GLY A 117 6.53 -15.97 -3.51
C GLY A 117 5.33 -15.27 -2.90
N VAL A 118 4.13 -15.59 -3.37
CA VAL A 118 2.84 -15.04 -2.90
C VAL A 118 2.06 -15.98 -1.98
N LYS A 119 2.56 -17.20 -1.74
CA LYS A 119 1.89 -18.16 -0.83
C LYS A 119 1.90 -17.64 0.60
N GLY A 120 0.74 -17.75 1.27
CA GLY A 120 0.56 -17.27 2.64
C GLY A 120 0.51 -15.75 2.77
N VAL A 121 0.29 -15.01 1.67
CA VAL A 121 0.02 -13.57 1.67
C VAL A 121 -1.48 -13.36 1.43
N GLY A 122 -2.15 -12.48 2.21
CA GLY A 122 -3.55 -12.11 1.95
C GLY A 122 -3.72 -11.38 0.62
N GLY A 123 -4.94 -11.21 0.09
CA GLY A 123 -5.16 -10.61 -1.23
C GLY A 123 -4.54 -9.21 -1.37
N PHE A 124 -3.94 -8.91 -2.54
CA PHE A 124 -3.36 -7.59 -2.84
C PHE A 124 -3.29 -7.28 -4.34
N SER A 125 -3.16 -5.99 -4.67
CA SER A 125 -2.69 -5.48 -5.95
C SER A 125 -1.41 -4.67 -5.71
N LEU A 126 -0.32 -5.03 -6.39
CA LEU A 126 0.99 -4.40 -6.34
C LEU A 126 1.29 -3.77 -7.70
N VAL A 127 1.46 -2.46 -7.76
CA VAL A 127 2.08 -1.81 -8.91
C VAL A 127 3.58 -1.76 -8.67
N CYS A 128 4.38 -2.30 -9.57
CA CYS A 128 5.83 -2.22 -9.46
C CYS A 128 6.51 -2.12 -10.82
N GLY A 129 7.66 -1.47 -10.85
CA GLY A 129 8.51 -1.43 -12.02
C GLY A 129 9.78 -0.64 -11.79
N LYS A 130 10.68 -0.70 -12.77
CA LYS A 130 11.88 0.15 -12.78
C LYS A 130 11.55 1.41 -13.56
N LEU A 131 11.62 2.56 -12.90
CA LEU A 131 11.37 3.85 -13.51
C LEU A 131 12.55 4.21 -14.42
N ARG A 132 12.34 4.08 -15.72
CA ARG A 132 13.33 4.35 -16.76
C ARG A 132 12.67 5.01 -17.95
N LYS A 133 13.41 5.92 -18.58
CA LYS A 133 13.05 6.42 -19.90
C LYS A 133 13.34 5.34 -20.93
N GLU A 134 12.39 5.12 -21.84
CA GLU A 134 12.58 4.15 -22.91
C GLU A 134 13.67 4.65 -23.88
N ARG A 135 14.71 3.85 -24.14
CA ARG A 135 15.83 4.27 -25.01
C ARG A 135 15.40 4.68 -26.42
N SER A 136 14.32 4.08 -26.92
CA SER A 136 13.75 4.32 -28.26
C SER A 136 12.83 5.53 -28.35
N SER A 137 12.50 6.17 -27.23
CA SER A 137 11.46 7.20 -27.19
C SER A 137 11.77 8.29 -26.17
N ASP A 138 11.74 9.55 -26.63
CA ASP A 138 11.90 10.67 -25.71
C ASP A 138 10.67 10.93 -24.82
N HIS A 139 9.57 10.21 -25.09
CA HIS A 139 8.24 10.52 -24.57
C HIS A 139 7.56 9.28 -23.97
N GLN A 140 8.31 8.22 -23.69
CA GLN A 140 7.80 7.00 -23.06
C GLN A 140 8.74 6.54 -21.95
N MET A 141 8.16 5.89 -20.96
CA MET A 141 8.88 5.23 -19.89
C MET A 141 8.64 3.72 -19.96
N GLU A 142 9.52 2.94 -19.36
CA GLU A 142 9.25 1.51 -19.16
C GLU A 142 7.94 1.32 -18.38
N PRO A 143 7.06 0.40 -18.79
CA PRO A 143 5.78 0.21 -18.16
C PRO A 143 5.90 -0.41 -16.76
N LEU A 144 4.86 -0.23 -15.95
CA LEU A 144 4.75 -0.80 -14.61
C LEU A 144 3.81 -2.00 -14.62
N ALA A 145 4.20 -3.08 -13.95
CA ALA A 145 3.40 -4.29 -13.81
C ALA A 145 2.40 -4.15 -12.66
N ILE A 146 1.21 -4.74 -12.81
CA ILE A 146 0.20 -4.86 -11.75
C ILE A 146 0.08 -6.33 -11.32
N ILE A 147 0.76 -6.69 -10.26
CA ILE A 147 0.78 -8.07 -9.74
C ILE A 147 -0.33 -8.25 -8.71
N SER A 148 -1.06 -9.36 -8.82
CA SER A 148 -2.02 -9.80 -7.81
C SER A 148 -1.88 -11.30 -7.56
N ASN A 149 -2.07 -11.72 -6.31
CA ASN A 149 -2.13 -13.13 -5.91
C ASN A 149 -3.54 -13.74 -6.00
N ARG A 150 -4.46 -13.06 -6.70
CA ARG A 150 -5.84 -13.50 -6.92
C ARG A 150 -6.22 -13.53 -8.40
N SER A 151 -5.30 -13.19 -9.30
CA SER A 151 -5.56 -13.16 -10.74
C SER A 151 -4.32 -13.49 -11.55
N GLY A 152 -4.49 -14.42 -12.50
CA GLY A 152 -3.62 -14.61 -13.66
C GLY A 152 -2.37 -15.48 -13.45
N THR A 153 -1.77 -15.85 -14.57
CA THR A 153 -0.38 -16.31 -14.68
C THR A 153 0.55 -15.11 -14.90
N PRO A 154 1.89 -15.23 -14.75
CA PRO A 154 2.82 -14.13 -15.03
C PRO A 154 2.59 -13.44 -16.38
N ASP A 155 2.25 -14.21 -17.42
CA ASP A 155 2.01 -13.70 -18.78
C ASP A 155 0.72 -12.87 -18.92
N GLN A 156 -0.15 -12.88 -17.91
CA GLN A 156 -1.44 -12.18 -17.90
C GLN A 156 -1.41 -10.92 -17.04
N VAL A 157 -0.28 -10.59 -16.41
CA VAL A 157 -0.14 -9.40 -15.57
C VAL A 157 -0.40 -8.13 -16.41
N PRO A 158 -1.32 -7.25 -15.99
CA PRO A 158 -1.54 -5.97 -16.66
C PRO A 158 -0.30 -5.07 -16.56
N TRP A 159 -0.02 -4.33 -17.62
CA TRP A 159 1.05 -3.33 -17.68
C TRP A 159 0.47 -1.95 -17.93
N VAL A 160 0.86 -0.98 -17.09
CA VAL A 160 0.37 0.41 -17.12
C VAL A 160 1.52 1.39 -17.30
N ALA A 161 1.19 2.66 -17.51
CA ALA A 161 2.13 3.76 -17.78
C ALA A 161 2.97 3.59 -19.07
N ALA A 162 2.63 2.63 -19.93
CA ALA A 162 3.26 2.46 -21.25
C ALA A 162 2.94 3.62 -22.21
N ARG A 163 1.79 4.26 -22.04
CA ARG A 163 1.31 5.36 -22.91
C ARG A 163 1.12 6.63 -22.12
N ARG A 164 1.33 7.75 -22.80
CA ARG A 164 1.04 9.09 -22.28
C ARG A 164 -0.45 9.39 -22.30
N GLY A 165 -0.87 10.36 -21.48
CA GLY A 165 -2.26 10.84 -21.47
C GLY A 165 -3.21 9.93 -20.70
N GLU A 166 -2.69 8.92 -19.98
CA GLU A 166 -3.53 7.96 -19.28
C GLU A 166 -3.54 8.21 -17.78
N VAL A 167 -4.66 7.85 -17.15
CA VAL A 167 -4.81 7.83 -15.69
C VAL A 167 -5.20 6.41 -15.27
N TYR A 168 -4.53 5.89 -14.26
CA TYR A 168 -4.74 4.58 -13.67
C TYR A 168 -5.14 4.75 -12.21
N GLY A 169 -5.88 3.78 -11.69
CA GLY A 169 -6.26 3.79 -10.28
C GLY A 169 -6.43 2.39 -9.75
N LEU A 170 -5.93 2.17 -8.53
CA LEU A 170 -6.02 0.92 -7.80
C LEU A 170 -6.60 1.19 -6.42
N SER A 171 -7.32 0.21 -5.90
CA SER A 171 -7.81 0.21 -4.53
C SER A 171 -7.98 -1.23 -4.08
N ASN A 172 -8.81 -1.48 -3.07
CA ASN A 172 -8.90 -2.75 -2.37
C ASN A 172 -9.71 -3.84 -3.12
N THR A 173 -9.57 -3.90 -4.45
CA THR A 173 -10.13 -4.93 -5.33
C THR A 173 -9.14 -5.29 -6.45
N SER A 174 -9.48 -6.31 -7.24
CA SER A 174 -8.70 -6.68 -8.42
C SER A 174 -8.71 -5.59 -9.48
N TYR A 175 -7.57 -5.42 -10.16
CA TYR A 175 -7.45 -4.43 -11.23
C TYR A 175 -8.39 -4.73 -12.41
N ASP A 176 -8.58 -6.02 -12.70
CA ASP A 176 -9.48 -6.50 -13.76
C ASP A 176 -10.92 -6.72 -13.27
N ASP A 177 -11.27 -6.23 -12.07
CA ASP A 177 -12.64 -6.30 -11.57
C ASP A 177 -13.57 -5.54 -12.55
N PRO A 178 -14.62 -6.20 -13.09
CA PRO A 178 -15.54 -5.56 -14.02
C PRO A 178 -16.30 -4.38 -13.37
N ILE A 179 -16.38 -4.33 -12.05
CA ILE A 179 -17.04 -3.27 -11.28
C ILE A 179 -15.99 -2.37 -10.62
N THR A 180 -15.59 -1.33 -11.34
CA THR A 180 -14.71 -0.29 -10.79
C THR A 180 -15.38 0.45 -9.61
N TRP A 181 -14.64 0.59 -8.51
CA TRP A 181 -15.13 1.31 -7.34
C TRP A 181 -15.36 2.80 -7.64
N PRO A 182 -16.41 3.43 -7.08
CA PRO A 182 -16.73 4.84 -7.37
C PRO A 182 -15.57 5.80 -7.11
N LYS A 183 -14.80 5.59 -6.03
CA LYS A 183 -13.64 6.44 -5.73
C LYS A 183 -12.52 6.36 -6.76
N ILE A 184 -12.33 5.19 -7.39
CA ILE A 184 -11.32 5.02 -8.45
C ILE A 184 -11.76 5.84 -9.65
N LYS A 185 -13.01 5.69 -10.09
CA LYS A 185 -13.57 6.46 -11.22
C LYS A 185 -13.47 7.95 -10.96
N SER A 186 -13.98 8.41 -9.82
CA SER A 186 -13.95 9.83 -9.44
C SER A 186 -12.51 10.35 -9.31
N GLY A 187 -11.60 9.57 -8.71
CA GLY A 187 -10.20 9.96 -8.55
C GLY A 187 -9.50 10.14 -9.89
N LYS A 188 -9.72 9.23 -10.84
CA LYS A 188 -9.15 9.33 -12.20
C LYS A 188 -9.64 10.59 -12.93
N GLU A 189 -10.95 10.85 -12.88
CA GLU A 189 -11.55 12.05 -13.47
C GLU A 189 -10.95 13.33 -12.86
N LYS A 190 -10.85 13.39 -11.52
CA LYS A 190 -10.32 14.56 -10.81
C LYS A 190 -8.83 14.81 -11.04
N VAL A 191 -8.02 13.76 -11.11
CA VAL A 191 -6.59 13.91 -11.45
C VAL A 191 -6.45 14.48 -12.87
N LEU A 192 -7.26 14.02 -13.82
CA LEU A 192 -7.22 14.55 -15.18
C LEU A 192 -7.65 16.02 -15.23
N ASP A 193 -8.74 16.38 -14.55
CA ASP A 193 -9.19 17.78 -14.41
C ASP A 193 -8.07 18.69 -13.88
N VAL A 194 -7.36 18.24 -12.83
CA VAL A 194 -6.24 18.97 -12.21
C VAL A 194 -5.08 19.15 -13.20
N VAL A 195 -4.69 18.08 -13.89
CA VAL A 195 -3.60 18.15 -14.88
C VAL A 195 -3.96 19.11 -16.01
N GLU A 196 -5.17 19.02 -16.56
CA GLU A 196 -5.63 19.92 -17.62
C GLU A 196 -5.68 21.38 -17.16
N GLU A 197 -6.14 21.63 -15.93
CA GLU A 197 -6.18 22.96 -15.36
C GLU A 197 -4.78 23.56 -15.17
N VAL A 198 -3.87 22.81 -14.55
CA VAL A 198 -2.48 23.22 -14.30
C VAL A 198 -1.77 23.54 -15.61
N VAL A 199 -1.89 22.67 -16.61
CA VAL A 199 -1.26 22.85 -17.92
C VAL A 199 -1.84 24.05 -18.66
N ARG A 200 -3.18 24.19 -18.70
CA ARG A 200 -3.85 25.29 -19.40
C ARG A 200 -3.49 26.64 -18.81
N ASN A 201 -3.35 26.72 -17.50
CA ASN A 201 -3.08 27.96 -16.78
C ASN A 201 -1.58 28.22 -16.55
N GLY A 202 -0.70 27.29 -16.92
CA GLY A 202 0.75 27.39 -16.71
C GLY A 202 1.14 27.46 -15.23
N LEU A 203 0.45 26.70 -14.37
CA LEU A 203 0.74 26.67 -12.94
C LEU A 203 2.00 25.87 -12.65
N GLY A 204 2.70 26.21 -11.56
CA GLY A 204 3.94 25.57 -11.15
C GLY A 204 3.72 24.26 -10.41
N GLU A 205 4.84 23.69 -9.94
CA GLU A 205 4.80 22.44 -9.17
C GLU A 205 4.06 22.60 -7.84
N GLU A 206 4.24 23.72 -7.14
CA GLU A 206 3.59 23.96 -5.84
C GLU A 206 2.07 23.93 -5.97
N GLU A 207 1.51 24.63 -6.96
CA GLU A 207 0.05 24.61 -7.22
C GLU A 207 -0.43 23.25 -7.72
N LEU A 208 0.38 22.53 -8.50
CA LEU A 208 0.05 21.15 -8.89
C LEU A 208 -0.05 20.26 -7.65
N VAL A 209 0.95 20.28 -6.77
CA VAL A 209 0.97 19.48 -5.53
C VAL A 209 -0.21 19.83 -4.63
N GLU A 210 -0.52 21.11 -4.43
CA GLU A 210 -1.67 21.56 -3.65
C GLU A 210 -2.98 20.97 -4.20
N LYS A 211 -3.19 21.07 -5.52
CA LYS A 211 -4.38 20.55 -6.18
C LYS A 211 -4.46 19.02 -6.14
N LEU A 212 -3.33 18.31 -6.24
CA LEU A 212 -3.28 16.86 -6.11
C LEU A 212 -3.63 16.42 -4.68
N TYR A 213 -3.17 17.14 -3.65
CA TYR A 213 -3.61 16.90 -2.27
C TYR A 213 -5.12 17.15 -2.10
N ALA A 214 -5.67 18.16 -2.76
CA ALA A 214 -7.12 18.39 -2.74
C ALA A 214 -7.91 17.21 -3.33
N VAL A 215 -7.34 16.46 -4.30
CA VAL A 215 -7.92 15.19 -4.77
C VAL A 215 -7.87 14.11 -3.68
N LEU A 216 -6.74 14.00 -2.97
CA LEU A 216 -6.56 13.02 -1.88
C LEU A 216 -7.42 13.32 -0.64
N ASP A 217 -7.89 14.55 -0.48
CA ASP A 217 -8.80 14.99 0.59
C ASP A 217 -10.30 14.89 0.20
N ILE A 218 -10.65 14.32 -0.96
CA ILE A 218 -12.06 14.14 -1.37
C ILE A 218 -12.77 13.13 -0.46
N ASP A 219 -13.62 13.64 0.42
CA ASP A 219 -14.55 12.87 1.25
C ASP A 219 -15.95 12.81 0.61
N THR A 220 -16.44 11.60 0.35
CA THR A 220 -17.82 11.36 -0.12
C THR A 220 -18.56 10.31 0.71
N LEU A 221 -18.07 10.01 1.92
CA LEU A 221 -18.77 9.11 2.81
C LEU A 221 -20.15 9.65 3.17
N PRO A 222 -21.18 8.80 3.21
CA PRO A 222 -22.45 9.19 3.80
C PRO A 222 -22.26 9.44 5.29
N LYS A 223 -23.07 10.33 5.87
CA LYS A 223 -23.15 10.43 7.33
C LYS A 223 -23.52 9.07 7.91
N GLN A 224 -22.78 8.63 8.92
CA GLN A 224 -23.09 7.41 9.65
C GLN A 224 -24.43 7.59 10.36
N ASP A 225 -25.35 6.65 10.14
CA ASP A 225 -26.59 6.51 10.90
C ASP A 225 -26.31 5.57 12.08
N ASP A 226 -26.72 5.94 13.29
CA ASP A 226 -26.52 5.14 14.51
C ASP A 226 -27.18 3.75 14.43
N SER A 227 -28.05 3.53 13.45
CA SER A 227 -28.72 2.25 13.18
C SER A 227 -28.01 1.33 12.17
N GLN A 228 -26.96 1.79 11.49
CA GLN A 228 -26.22 0.98 10.50
C GLN A 228 -25.21 0.04 11.15
N ASP A 229 -25.15 -1.19 10.65
CA ASP A 229 -24.13 -2.14 11.06
C ASP A 229 -22.72 -1.67 10.62
N PHE A 230 -21.72 -1.91 11.47
CA PHE A 230 -20.35 -1.44 11.22
C PHE A 230 -19.76 -2.03 9.93
N GLU A 231 -20.07 -3.30 9.63
CA GLU A 231 -19.63 -3.97 8.39
C GLU A 231 -20.26 -3.34 7.13
N GLU A 232 -21.53 -2.94 7.21
CA GLU A 232 -22.21 -2.21 6.13
C GLU A 232 -21.60 -0.83 5.91
N TYR A 233 -21.20 -0.14 6.99
CA TYR A 233 -20.55 1.15 6.91
C TYR A 233 -19.13 1.07 6.33
N ILE A 234 -18.37 0.03 6.69
CA ILE A 234 -17.05 -0.26 6.07
C ILE A 234 -17.20 -0.44 4.55
N TYR A 235 -18.33 -0.95 4.04
CA TYR A 235 -18.59 -1.01 2.60
C TYR A 235 -18.78 0.35 1.91
N GLN A 236 -19.08 1.41 2.66
CA GLN A 236 -19.14 2.75 2.10
C GLN A 236 -17.75 3.33 1.80
N LEU A 237 -16.68 2.81 2.40
CA LEU A 237 -15.30 3.29 2.19
C LEU A 237 -14.80 3.19 0.75
N ARG A 238 -15.46 2.36 -0.09
CA ARG A 238 -15.18 2.30 -1.54
C ARG A 238 -15.63 3.55 -2.32
N LYS A 239 -16.44 4.42 -1.70
CA LYS A 239 -16.97 5.64 -2.33
C LYS A 239 -16.02 6.82 -2.19
N SER A 240 -15.25 6.86 -1.10
CA SER A 240 -14.45 8.02 -0.71
C SER A 240 -12.95 7.81 -0.90
N ILE A 241 -12.25 8.86 -1.36
CA ILE A 241 -10.79 8.87 -1.50
C ILE A 241 -10.16 9.13 -0.13
N PHE A 242 -10.65 10.15 0.57
CA PHE A 242 -10.30 10.45 1.95
C PHE A 242 -11.23 9.72 2.91
N ILE A 243 -10.67 9.06 3.91
CA ILE A 243 -11.42 8.43 4.98
C ILE A 243 -11.25 9.27 6.24
N PRO A 244 -12.28 10.04 6.68
CA PRO A 244 -12.25 10.69 7.98
C PRO A 244 -12.12 9.67 9.11
N THR A 245 -11.79 10.15 10.31
CA THR A 245 -11.69 9.28 11.48
C THR A 245 -13.04 8.61 11.79
N ILE A 246 -13.06 7.28 11.76
CA ILE A 246 -14.22 6.44 12.04
C ILE A 246 -13.87 5.41 13.13
N GLY A 247 -14.85 5.03 13.95
CA GLY A 247 -14.67 4.12 15.10
C GLY A 247 -14.57 4.85 16.45
N HIS A 248 -14.74 4.09 17.54
CA HIS A 248 -14.73 4.64 18.91
C HIS A 248 -13.32 4.57 19.52
N ALA A 249 -12.93 5.63 20.25
CA ALA A 249 -11.64 5.73 20.95
C ALA A 249 -11.50 4.72 22.11
N THR A 250 -12.61 4.13 22.55
CA THR A 250 -12.62 3.04 23.53
C THR A 250 -12.87 1.75 22.77
N PRO A 251 -12.00 0.73 22.87
CA PRO A 251 -12.40 -0.62 22.47
C PRO A 251 -13.70 -0.91 23.22
N PRO A 252 -14.74 -1.48 22.58
CA PRO A 252 -15.79 -2.14 23.34
C PRO A 252 -15.10 -3.00 24.40
N SER A 253 -15.43 -2.78 25.67
CA SER A 253 -15.05 -3.71 26.74
C SER A 253 -15.65 -5.04 26.33
N GLU A 254 -14.79 -5.93 25.84
CA GLU A 254 -15.15 -7.19 25.15
C GLU A 254 -15.66 -6.98 23.72
N ILE A 255 -14.73 -6.77 22.78
CA ILE A 255 -14.91 -7.37 21.45
C ILE A 255 -14.68 -8.87 21.67
N PRO A 256 -15.67 -9.74 21.43
CA PRO A 256 -15.47 -11.16 21.63
C PRO A 256 -14.33 -11.60 20.71
N ASN A 257 -13.47 -12.48 21.23
CA ASN A 257 -12.39 -13.06 20.43
C ASN A 257 -13.00 -13.62 19.12
N ALA A 258 -12.28 -13.65 17.99
CA ALA A 258 -12.81 -14.18 16.74
C ALA A 258 -13.37 -15.61 16.91
N ASP A 259 -12.82 -16.36 17.88
CA ASP A 259 -13.30 -17.66 18.34
C ASP A 259 -14.63 -17.61 19.11
N GLU A 260 -14.92 -16.55 19.88
CA GLU A 260 -16.19 -16.34 20.60
C GLU A 260 -17.32 -15.93 19.65
N ILE A 261 -17.01 -15.15 18.61
CA ILE A 261 -17.95 -14.81 17.53
C ILE A 261 -18.31 -16.10 16.76
N ALA A 262 -17.32 -16.95 16.46
CA ALA A 262 -17.54 -18.26 15.83
C ALA A 262 -18.29 -19.27 16.73
N ALA A 263 -18.22 -19.12 18.06
CA ALA A 263 -18.98 -19.92 19.02
C ALA A 263 -20.43 -19.44 19.17
N ALA A 264 -20.68 -18.13 19.08
CA ALA A 264 -22.03 -17.54 19.11
C ALA A 264 -22.86 -17.94 17.89
N VAL A 265 -22.25 -17.98 16.70
CA VAL A 265 -22.87 -18.46 15.44
C VAL A 265 -23.21 -19.96 15.52
N ARG A 266 -22.36 -20.76 16.20
CA ARG A 266 -22.63 -22.19 16.48
C ARG A 266 -23.81 -22.39 17.44
N LYS A 267 -23.96 -21.54 18.46
CA LYS A 267 -25.09 -21.60 19.41
C LYS A 267 -26.44 -21.21 18.80
N ALA A 268 -26.43 -20.32 17.81
CA ALA A 268 -27.64 -19.96 17.06
C ALA A 268 -28.10 -21.04 16.07
N SER A 269 -27.23 -22.03 15.79
CA SER A 269 -27.40 -23.00 14.70
C SER A 269 -27.19 -24.44 15.18
N SER A 270 -27.88 -24.91 16.22
CA SER A 270 -28.13 -26.35 16.43
C SER A 270 -29.27 -26.62 17.42
N PRO A 271 -30.06 -27.70 17.21
CA PRO A 271 -31.08 -28.16 18.16
C PRO A 271 -30.47 -28.82 19.40
N ARG A 272 -31.31 -28.95 20.42
CA ARG A 272 -31.05 -29.47 21.78
C ARG A 272 -30.41 -30.87 21.85
N GLU A 273 -29.81 -31.09 23.04
CA GLU A 273 -29.59 -32.35 23.80
C GLU A 273 -28.21 -33.06 23.73
N ASP A 274 -27.42 -32.85 24.79
CA ASP A 274 -27.22 -33.74 25.97
C ASP A 274 -25.80 -34.24 26.30
N SER A 275 -25.49 -34.10 27.59
CA SER A 275 -24.54 -34.83 28.46
C SER A 275 -23.02 -34.76 28.26
N GLY A 276 -22.32 -34.24 29.29
CA GLY A 276 -21.38 -35.07 30.06
C GLY A 276 -19.91 -34.67 30.16
N VAL A 277 -19.52 -34.29 31.40
CA VAL A 277 -18.26 -34.62 32.12
C VAL A 277 -17.14 -33.56 32.17
N GLU A 278 -16.86 -33.15 33.42
CA GLU A 278 -15.73 -32.36 33.95
C GLU A 278 -14.44 -33.18 34.04
N VAL A 279 -13.25 -32.55 33.90
CA VAL A 279 -12.09 -32.79 34.82
C VAL A 279 -11.18 -31.55 34.88
N ASN A 280 -10.64 -31.31 36.07
CA ASN A 280 -9.86 -30.17 36.54
C ASN A 280 -8.35 -30.53 36.68
N GLU A 281 -7.54 -29.53 37.06
CA GLU A 281 -6.21 -29.59 37.74
C GLU A 281 -4.98 -28.99 37.03
N GLU A 282 -4.75 -27.71 37.37
CA GLU A 282 -3.60 -27.13 38.08
C GLU A 282 -2.12 -27.39 37.70
N GLN A 283 -1.49 -26.27 37.31
CA GLN A 283 -0.25 -25.63 37.82
C GLN A 283 1.07 -26.42 37.92
N ILE A 284 2.15 -25.87 37.32
CA ILE A 284 3.47 -25.63 37.96
C ILE A 284 4.09 -24.35 37.34
N LYS A 285 4.51 -23.41 38.21
CA LYS A 285 5.26 -22.18 37.91
C LYS A 285 6.76 -22.45 37.84
N VAL A 286 7.44 -21.89 36.84
CA VAL A 286 8.88 -21.56 36.91
C VAL A 286 9.05 -20.10 36.46
N LYS A 287 9.75 -19.32 37.29
CA LYS A 287 10.11 -17.92 37.05
C LYS A 287 11.27 -17.86 36.05
N GLU A 288 11.05 -17.25 34.90
CA GLU A 288 12.10 -16.66 34.07
C GLU A 288 11.67 -15.27 33.60
N GLU A 289 12.66 -14.38 33.53
CA GLU A 289 12.55 -12.94 33.33
C GLU A 289 11.81 -12.60 32.03
N GLN A 290 10.78 -11.74 32.14
CA GLN A 290 9.83 -11.44 31.06
C GLN A 290 10.51 -10.76 29.86
N ARG A 291 10.83 -11.55 28.83
CA ARG A 291 10.74 -11.10 27.43
C ARG A 291 9.26 -11.16 27.01
N PRO A 292 8.73 -10.19 26.26
CA PRO A 292 7.39 -10.30 25.71
C PRO A 292 7.33 -11.52 24.77
N THR A 293 6.38 -12.42 25.03
CA THR A 293 6.08 -13.61 24.22
C THR A 293 5.53 -13.20 22.84
N PRO A 294 5.75 -14.01 21.78
CA PRO A 294 5.29 -13.70 20.43
C PRO A 294 3.78 -13.87 20.20
N GLU A 295 2.98 -14.14 21.25
CA GLU A 295 1.57 -14.56 21.11
C GLU A 295 0.55 -13.41 21.10
N ASN A 296 0.98 -12.15 21.25
CA ASN A 296 0.13 -10.99 21.01
C ASN A 296 0.24 -10.50 19.56
N ASN A 297 -0.33 -11.27 18.62
CA ASN A 297 -0.72 -10.73 17.31
C ASN A 297 -1.91 -9.77 17.52
N ASN A 298 -1.60 -8.58 18.05
CA ASN A 298 -2.56 -7.56 18.47
C ASN A 298 -3.44 -7.12 17.29
N ILE A 299 -4.72 -7.49 17.37
CA ILE A 299 -5.81 -6.84 16.67
C ILE A 299 -5.79 -5.37 17.11
N ILE A 300 -5.46 -4.45 16.19
CA ILE A 300 -5.58 -3.02 16.47
C ILE A 300 -7.08 -2.71 16.41
N SER A 301 -7.72 -2.57 17.57
CA SER A 301 -9.03 -1.95 17.71
C SER A 301 -8.83 -0.45 17.96
N GLY A 302 -9.59 0.41 17.30
CA GLY A 302 -9.52 1.85 17.54
C GLY A 302 -9.99 2.68 16.36
N VAL A 303 -9.59 3.96 16.35
CA VAL A 303 -9.91 4.91 15.29
C VAL A 303 -9.19 4.52 14.00
N TYR A 304 -9.94 4.43 12.91
CA TYR A 304 -9.46 4.16 11.55
C TYR A 304 -9.62 5.41 10.69
N GLY A 305 -8.72 5.63 9.74
CA GLY A 305 -8.82 6.75 8.81
C GLY A 305 -7.65 6.81 7.83
N THR A 306 -7.64 7.81 6.95
CA THR A 306 -6.46 8.12 6.15
C THR A 306 -5.36 8.59 7.08
N GLN A 307 -4.26 7.84 7.17
CA GLN A 307 -3.15 8.15 8.07
C GLN A 307 -2.04 8.93 7.35
N ARG A 308 -1.78 8.57 6.08
CA ARG A 308 -0.73 9.14 5.23
C ARG A 308 -1.25 9.47 3.85
N GLN A 309 -0.73 10.55 3.28
CA GLN A 309 -0.95 10.95 1.90
C GLN A 309 0.40 11.14 1.23
N THR A 310 0.64 10.48 0.09
CA THR A 310 1.93 10.56 -0.61
C THR A 310 1.72 11.02 -2.04
N ILE A 311 2.56 11.96 -2.50
CA ILE A 311 2.66 12.39 -3.89
C ILE A 311 4.10 12.12 -4.37
N ILE A 312 4.24 11.49 -5.53
CA ILE A 312 5.53 11.37 -6.22
C ILE A 312 5.39 11.97 -7.61
N LEU A 313 6.29 12.89 -7.95
CA LEU A 313 6.43 13.44 -9.29
C LEU A 313 7.76 12.95 -9.87
N VAL A 314 7.74 12.45 -11.10
CA VAL A 314 8.94 12.05 -11.85
C VAL A 314 8.92 12.78 -13.18
N ASP A 315 9.91 13.65 -13.41
CA ASP A 315 10.03 14.38 -14.68
C ASP A 315 10.72 13.57 -15.78
N TRP A 316 10.88 14.15 -16.97
CA TRP A 316 11.49 13.49 -18.12
C TRP A 316 13.01 13.41 -18.04
N GLU A 317 13.61 14.10 -17.08
CA GLU A 317 15.03 14.10 -16.74
C GLU A 317 15.35 13.06 -15.64
N GLY A 318 14.32 12.44 -15.05
CA GLY A 318 14.45 11.43 -14.01
C GLY A 318 14.60 12.03 -12.61
N HIS A 319 14.32 13.33 -12.46
CA HIS A 319 14.23 13.97 -11.15
C HIS A 319 12.92 13.55 -10.47
N VAL A 320 13.05 13.14 -9.22
CA VAL A 320 11.95 12.69 -8.37
C VAL A 320 11.72 13.72 -7.29
N THR A 321 10.47 14.16 -7.17
CA THR A 321 9.95 14.86 -6.01
C THR A 321 9.04 13.90 -5.23
N PHE A 322 9.47 13.44 -4.07
CA PHE A 322 8.66 12.63 -3.15
C PHE A 322 8.18 13.50 -2.00
N ILE A 323 6.86 13.51 -1.76
CA ILE A 323 6.24 14.26 -0.67
C ILE A 323 5.31 13.32 0.08
N GLU A 324 5.49 13.16 1.38
CA GLU A 324 4.53 12.49 2.23
C GLU A 324 4.04 13.41 3.33
N ARG A 325 2.73 13.48 3.48
CA ARG A 325 2.03 14.16 4.56
C ARG A 325 1.60 13.16 5.63
N SER A 326 1.98 13.46 6.88
CA SER A 326 1.45 12.78 8.07
C SER A 326 0.20 13.52 8.54
N LEU A 327 -0.93 12.81 8.70
CA LEU A 327 -2.17 13.44 9.20
C LEU A 327 -2.32 13.35 10.71
N PHE A 328 -1.51 12.52 11.37
CA PHE A 328 -1.54 12.28 12.80
C PHE A 328 -0.11 12.15 13.36
N ASP A 329 0.06 12.50 14.64
CA ASP A 329 1.27 12.23 15.41
C ASP A 329 1.30 10.80 15.96
N GLU A 330 2.35 10.46 16.73
CA GLU A 330 2.53 9.11 17.29
C GLU A 330 1.48 8.76 18.34
N GLU A 331 0.88 9.78 18.97
CA GLU A 331 -0.21 9.66 19.94
C GLU A 331 -1.61 9.64 19.28
N GLY A 332 -1.68 9.79 17.95
CA GLY A 332 -2.91 9.78 17.18
C GLY A 332 -3.68 11.10 17.20
N ASN A 333 -3.04 12.21 17.59
CA ASN A 333 -3.64 13.55 17.46
C ASN A 333 -3.53 14.05 16.02
N PRO A 334 -4.55 14.73 15.48
CA PRO A 334 -4.49 15.31 14.14
C PRO A 334 -3.38 16.35 14.02
N ILE A 335 -2.67 16.34 12.90
CA ILE A 335 -1.69 17.36 12.51
C ILE A 335 -2.30 18.26 11.43
N GLU A 336 -2.09 19.56 11.55
CA GLU A 336 -2.46 20.52 10.50
C GLU A 336 -1.74 20.21 9.19
N ARG A 337 -2.48 20.27 8.06
CA ARG A 337 -1.95 20.00 6.73
C ARG A 337 -0.71 20.88 6.46
N GLY A 338 0.37 20.29 5.94
CA GLY A 338 1.61 21.03 5.67
C GLY A 338 2.61 21.07 6.83
N GLN A 339 2.17 20.96 8.10
CA GLN A 339 3.09 21.09 9.25
C GLN A 339 4.04 19.90 9.42
N ALA A 340 3.64 18.71 8.97
CA ALA A 340 4.43 17.49 9.04
C ALA A 340 4.65 16.84 7.67
N ASP A 341 4.60 17.65 6.60
CA ASP A 341 4.93 17.21 5.26
C ASP A 341 6.46 17.04 5.16
N MET A 342 6.90 15.90 4.64
CA MET A 342 8.32 15.65 4.35
C MET A 342 8.53 15.57 2.85
N ARG A 343 9.53 16.31 2.36
CA ARG A 343 9.89 16.39 0.94
C ARG A 343 11.30 15.85 0.73
N PHE A 344 11.47 15.03 -0.31
CA PHE A 344 12.75 14.50 -0.76
C PHE A 344 12.88 14.70 -2.26
N GLU A 345 14.07 15.09 -2.68
CA GLU A 345 14.41 15.33 -4.08
C GLU A 345 15.69 14.56 -4.44
N PHE A 346 15.66 13.84 -5.55
CA PHE A 346 16.81 13.09 -6.05
C PHE A 346 16.64 12.74 -7.53
N ASN A 347 17.74 12.41 -8.20
CA ASN A 347 17.70 11.90 -9.56
C ASN A 347 17.79 10.38 -9.57
N ILE A 348 16.99 9.73 -10.41
CA ILE A 348 17.04 8.28 -10.62
C ILE A 348 18.35 7.93 -11.31
N GLU A 349 19.15 7.11 -10.65
CA GLU A 349 20.38 6.57 -11.20
C GLU A 349 20.07 5.65 -12.38
N GLY A 350 20.68 5.95 -13.53
CA GLY A 350 20.49 5.19 -14.76
C GLY A 350 19.17 5.48 -15.47
N TRP A 351 18.49 6.60 -15.20
CA TRP A 351 17.23 7.01 -15.85
C TRP A 351 17.19 6.78 -17.36
N ASN A 352 18.25 7.16 -18.08
CA ASN A 352 18.39 7.00 -19.54
C ASN A 352 18.81 5.58 -19.99
N GLY A 353 18.75 4.59 -19.09
CA GLY A 353 19.16 3.21 -19.34
C GLY A 353 20.68 2.99 -19.33
N GLU A 354 21.48 3.95 -18.86
CA GLU A 354 22.92 3.74 -18.65
C GLU A 354 23.12 2.85 -17.41
N SER A 355 23.59 1.61 -17.61
CA SER A 355 24.23 0.87 -16.54
C SER A 355 25.50 1.64 -16.18
N LYS A 356 25.67 2.08 -14.93
CA LYS A 356 27.02 2.39 -14.44
C LYS A 356 27.83 1.13 -14.69
N GLY A 357 28.68 1.17 -15.72
CA GLY A 357 29.44 0.00 -16.15
C GLY A 357 30.16 -0.57 -14.94
N ASN A 358 30.15 -1.91 -14.84
CA ASN A 358 31.03 -2.64 -13.94
C ASN A 358 32.37 -1.89 -13.83
N GLU A 359 32.67 -1.37 -12.65
CA GLU A 359 34.05 -1.14 -12.30
C GLU A 359 34.71 -2.52 -12.42
N VAL A 360 35.44 -2.68 -13.51
CA VAL A 360 36.32 -3.81 -13.74
C VAL A 360 37.29 -3.81 -12.58
N TYR A 361 37.04 -4.63 -11.56
CA TYR A 361 38.07 -4.97 -10.59
C TYR A 361 39.27 -5.45 -11.40
N PRO A 362 40.43 -4.79 -11.31
CA PRO A 362 41.57 -5.15 -12.11
C PRO A 362 41.91 -6.60 -11.78
N HIS A 363 41.96 -7.43 -12.82
CA HIS A 363 42.55 -8.75 -12.77
C HIS A 363 43.88 -8.68 -12.02
N ALA A 364 43.92 -9.33 -10.85
CA ALA A 364 45.19 -9.72 -10.28
C ALA A 364 45.81 -10.74 -11.24
N VAL A 365 46.83 -10.27 -11.95
CA VAL A 365 47.74 -11.10 -12.72
C VAL A 365 48.76 -11.69 -11.75
N LEU A 366 48.91 -13.02 -11.86
CA LEU A 366 49.82 -13.97 -11.18
C LEU A 366 49.39 -14.51 -9.81
#